data_AF-A0A244CAQ5-F1
#
_entry.id   AF-A0A244CAQ5-F1
#
_cell.length_a   1.000
_cell.length_b   1.000
_cell.length_c   1.000
_cell.angle_alpha   90.00
_cell.angle_beta   90.00
_cell.angle_gamma   90.00
#
_symmetry.space_group_name_H-M   'P 1'
#
loop_
_entity.id
_entity.type
_entity.pdbx_description
1 polymer ?
#
loop_
_entity_poly.entity_id
_entity_poly.type
_entity_poly.pdbx_seq_one_letter_code
_entity_poly.pdbx_strand_id
1 'polypeptide(L)'
;MSWNWLGWLSWICAIAFFCYVIHYIRVKQLMLIAKTKKVFKLNLVIRYVILLVVSLCWLGGMSYLTFFRPVDINNHQQTRTSITYRPLQMGNNSDDFYYVLATRSKSGKHPIVSYTYWAGNDKYTTNSRYGSVADGSRIVTLDASALPWDKKQLEKEDAKTGHAFAAVMDVKYKNTAINGLGLKANHSAVTYTLLRVPSSDMVSER
;
A
#
# COMPACT_ATOMS: atom_id res chain seq x y z
N MET A 1 -11.37 -15.83 9.87
CA MET A 1 -11.47 -14.59 10.66
C MET A 1 -10.18 -13.79 10.51
N SER A 2 -10.28 -12.51 10.13
CA SER A 2 -9.11 -11.62 9.99
C SER A 2 -8.71 -11.06 11.35
N TRP A 3 -7.41 -10.91 11.63
CA TRP A 3 -6.88 -10.24 12.82
C TRP A 3 -7.21 -8.74 12.90
N ASN A 4 -7.88 -8.19 11.88
CA ASN A 4 -8.33 -6.79 11.87
C ASN A 4 -9.24 -6.43 13.06
N TRP A 5 -9.94 -7.39 13.68
CA TRP A 5 -10.74 -7.13 14.88
C TRP A 5 -9.87 -6.60 16.05
N LEU A 6 -8.60 -7.00 16.12
CA LEU A 6 -7.66 -6.56 17.15
C LEU A 6 -7.32 -5.07 16.99
N GLY A 7 -7.12 -4.62 15.74
CA GLY A 7 -6.94 -3.20 15.44
C GLY A 7 -8.16 -2.37 15.79
N TRP A 8 -9.36 -2.87 15.45
CA TRP A 8 -10.63 -2.22 15.80
C TRP A 8 -10.81 -2.09 17.31
N LEU A 9 -10.57 -3.17 18.06
CA LEU A 9 -10.67 -3.18 19.51
C LEU A 9 -9.68 -2.17 20.14
N SER A 10 -8.42 -2.17 19.68
CA SER A 10 -7.41 -1.24 20.19
C SER A 10 -7.75 0.23 19.89
N TRP A 11 -8.33 0.53 18.72
CA TRP A 11 -8.81 1.88 18.39
C TRP A 11 -9.97 2.32 19.28
N ILE A 12 -10.94 1.44 19.53
CA ILE A 12 -12.06 1.71 20.44
C ILE A 12 -11.53 1.99 21.86
N CYS A 13 -10.61 1.17 22.35
CA CYS A 13 -9.97 1.38 23.66
C CYS A 13 -9.21 2.72 23.72
N ALA A 14 -8.45 3.06 22.67
CA ALA A 14 -7.70 4.31 22.62
C ALA A 14 -8.61 5.55 22.65
N ILE A 15 -9.72 5.54 21.89
CA ILE A 15 -10.70 6.63 21.86
C ILE A 15 -11.43 6.72 23.21
N ALA A 16 -11.88 5.60 23.76
CA ALA A 16 -12.53 5.58 25.06
C ALA A 16 -11.62 6.11 26.18
N PHE A 17 -10.33 5.72 26.17
CA PHE A 17 -9.34 6.24 27.11
C PHE A 17 -9.10 7.74 26.93
N PHE A 18 -9.01 8.24 25.70
CA PHE A 18 -8.87 9.67 25.43
C PHE A 18 -10.08 10.49 25.95
N CYS A 19 -11.31 10.02 25.68
CA CYS A 19 -12.52 10.62 26.21
C CYS A 19 -12.55 10.59 27.75
N TYR A 20 -12.13 9.48 28.36
CA TYR A 20 -12.00 9.35 29.81
C TYR A 20 -11.01 10.37 30.38
N VAL A 21 -9.84 10.55 29.76
CA VAL A 21 -8.84 11.54 30.20
C VAL A 21 -9.42 12.95 30.16
N ILE A 22 -10.10 13.34 29.07
CA ILE A 22 -10.75 14.66 28.98
C ILE A 22 -11.82 14.82 30.07
N HIS A 23 -12.69 13.83 30.24
CA HIS A 23 -13.75 13.87 31.25
C HIS A 23 -13.18 13.95 32.66
N TYR A 24 -12.16 13.15 32.97
CA TYR A 24 -11.48 13.13 34.26
C TYR A 24 -10.87 14.49 34.60
N ILE A 25 -10.18 15.14 33.65
CA ILE A 25 -9.61 16.47 33.81
C ILE A 25 -10.72 17.48 34.09
N ARG A 26 -11.81 17.47 33.32
CA ARG A 26 -12.95 18.39 33.48
C ARG A 26 -13.61 18.26 34.85
N VAL A 27 -13.98 17.05 35.27
CA VAL A 27 -14.66 16.80 36.55
C VAL A 27 -13.76 17.21 37.73
N LYS A 28 -12.48 16.87 37.69
CA LYS A 28 -11.55 17.21 38.77
C LYS A 28 -11.25 18.71 38.82
N GLN A 29 -11.15 19.42 37.69
CA GLN A 29 -11.00 20.87 37.68
C GLN A 29 -12.21 21.58 38.28
N LEU A 30 -13.43 21.19 37.89
CA LEU A 30 -14.67 21.76 38.45
C LEU A 30 -14.76 21.54 39.97
N MET A 31 -14.43 20.33 40.45
CA MET A 31 -14.45 20.01 41.87
C MET A 31 -13.40 20.80 42.67
N LEU A 32 -12.23 21.09 42.08
CA LEU A 32 -11.14 21.79 42.74
C LEU A 32 -11.47 23.29 42.93
N ILE A 33 -12.15 23.91 41.95
CA ILE A 33 -12.69 25.27 42.06
C ILE A 33 -13.78 25.32 43.15
N ALA A 34 -14.70 24.35 43.15
CA ALA A 34 -15.83 24.31 44.08
C ALA A 34 -15.42 24.10 45.55
N LYS A 35 -14.45 23.20 45.83
CA LYS A 35 -14.08 22.85 47.22
C LYS A 35 -12.96 23.69 47.81
N THR A 36 -12.05 24.21 47.00
CA THR A 36 -10.79 24.77 47.52
C THR A 36 -10.57 26.25 47.22
N LYS A 37 -11.39 26.89 46.35
CA LYS A 37 -11.21 28.26 45.82
C LYS A 37 -9.80 28.59 45.26
N LYS A 38 -8.88 27.62 45.21
CA LYS A 38 -7.57 27.74 44.59
C LYS A 38 -7.65 27.22 43.17
N VAL A 39 -7.17 28.00 42.21
CA VAL A 39 -7.23 27.66 40.79
C VAL A 39 -6.15 26.65 40.39
N PHE A 40 -5.07 26.53 41.18
CA PHE A 40 -3.86 25.80 40.78
C PHE A 40 -3.27 24.90 41.88
N LYS A 41 -3.07 23.62 41.56
CA LYS A 41 -2.20 22.68 42.29
C LYS A 41 -1.28 21.98 41.28
N LEU A 42 0.02 22.26 41.38
CA LEU A 42 1.03 21.84 40.41
C LEU A 42 1.10 20.31 40.24
N ASN A 43 0.97 19.54 41.33
CA ASN A 43 0.92 18.07 41.29
C ASN A 43 -0.27 17.51 40.50
N LEU A 44 -1.43 18.18 40.52
CA LEU A 44 -2.58 17.76 39.70
C LEU A 44 -2.37 18.08 38.23
N VAL A 45 -1.78 19.25 37.92
CA VAL A 45 -1.48 19.65 36.54
C VAL A 45 -0.49 18.68 35.90
N ILE A 46 0.58 18.31 36.59
CA ILE A 46 1.54 17.30 36.11
C ILE A 46 0.82 15.98 35.80
N ARG A 47 -0.08 15.52 36.68
CA ARG A 47 -0.84 14.27 36.46
C ARG A 47 -1.74 14.35 35.22
N TYR A 48 -2.36 15.50 34.95
CA TYR A 48 -3.16 15.69 33.74
C TYR A 48 -2.30 15.69 32.48
N VAL A 49 -1.15 16.38 32.52
CA VAL A 49 -0.21 16.42 31.39
C VAL A 49 0.29 15.01 31.08
N ILE A 50 0.66 14.21 32.09
CA ILE A 50 1.10 12.82 31.89
C ILE A 50 -0.01 11.98 31.24
N LEU A 51 -1.24 12.04 31.76
CA LEU A 51 -2.37 11.28 31.20
C LEU A 51 -2.68 11.68 29.74
N LEU A 52 -2.60 12.97 29.44
CA LEU A 52 -2.83 13.50 28.10
C LEU A 52 -1.72 13.05 27.13
N VAL A 53 -0.45 13.14 27.55
CA VAL A 53 0.69 12.69 26.74
C VAL A 53 0.61 11.19 26.48
N VAL A 54 0.31 10.37 27.49
CA VAL A 54 0.15 8.91 27.31
C VAL A 54 -0.97 8.60 26.33
N SER A 55 -2.10 9.30 26.42
CA SER A 55 -3.22 9.09 25.49
C SER A 55 -2.88 9.51 24.06
N LEU A 56 -2.18 10.64 23.88
CA LEU A 56 -1.70 11.08 22.56
C LEU A 56 -0.65 10.12 21.99
N CYS A 57 0.28 9.61 22.80
CA CYS A 57 1.26 8.62 22.38
C CYS A 57 0.57 7.32 21.92
N TRP A 58 -0.47 6.86 22.60
CA TRP A 58 -1.25 5.70 22.16
C TRP A 58 -1.92 5.96 20.81
N LEU A 59 -2.66 7.06 20.67
CA LEU A 59 -3.33 7.43 19.42
C LEU A 59 -2.34 7.61 18.26
N GLY A 60 -1.20 8.25 18.52
CA GLY A 60 -0.11 8.43 17.56
C GLY A 60 0.52 7.10 17.15
N GLY A 61 0.78 6.20 18.10
CA GLY A 61 1.29 4.86 17.84
C GLY A 61 0.34 4.03 16.98
N MET A 62 -0.96 4.05 17.28
CA MET A 62 -1.98 3.39 16.47
C MET A 62 -2.05 3.98 15.05
N SER A 63 -2.02 5.31 14.94
CA SER A 63 -2.01 6.00 13.64
C SER A 63 -0.78 5.63 12.81
N TYR A 64 0.40 5.52 13.44
CA TYR A 64 1.63 5.09 12.80
C TYR A 64 1.52 3.66 12.24
N LEU A 65 0.99 2.73 13.04
CA LEU A 65 0.83 1.33 12.65
C LEU A 65 -0.22 1.15 11.54
N THR A 66 -1.31 1.92 11.59
CA THR A 66 -2.39 1.85 10.59
C THR A 66 -2.00 2.53 9.27
N PHE A 67 -1.40 3.70 9.29
CA PHE A 67 -1.17 4.48 8.06
C PHE A 67 0.28 4.46 7.57
N PHE A 68 1.24 4.62 8.48
CA PHE A 68 2.62 4.97 8.12
C PHE A 68 3.59 3.79 8.06
N ARG A 69 3.21 2.62 8.57
CA ARG A 69 4.05 1.41 8.51
C ARG A 69 4.24 0.96 7.05
N PRO A 70 5.48 1.01 6.50
CA PRO A 70 5.75 0.59 5.13
C PRO A 70 5.62 -0.93 4.97
N VAL A 71 5.35 -1.36 3.75
CA VAL A 71 5.30 -2.78 3.37
C VAL A 71 6.72 -3.27 3.14
N ASP A 72 7.15 -4.28 3.88
CA ASP A 72 8.33 -5.05 3.51
C ASP A 72 7.91 -6.23 2.62
N ILE A 73 8.16 -6.08 1.31
CA ILE A 73 7.80 -7.07 0.29
C ILE A 73 8.69 -8.32 0.41
N ASN A 74 9.91 -8.18 0.95
CA ASN A 74 10.86 -9.26 1.12
C ASN A 74 10.58 -10.09 2.38
N ASN A 75 9.80 -9.55 3.32
CA ASN A 75 9.41 -10.26 4.53
C ASN A 75 8.23 -11.21 4.30
N HIS A 76 8.52 -12.40 3.79
CA HIS A 76 7.55 -13.46 3.54
C HIS A 76 6.80 -13.95 4.79
N GLN A 77 7.18 -13.57 6.01
CA GLN A 77 6.39 -13.88 7.21
C GLN A 77 5.18 -12.94 7.35
N GLN A 78 5.26 -11.74 6.78
CA GLN A 78 4.23 -10.71 6.92
C GLN A 78 3.46 -10.44 5.62
N THR A 79 4.00 -10.87 4.48
CA THR A 79 3.38 -10.70 3.17
C THR A 79 3.23 -12.04 2.44
N ARG A 80 2.24 -12.13 1.57
CA ARG A 80 2.01 -13.23 0.64
C ARG A 80 2.03 -12.65 -0.76
N THR A 81 2.98 -13.11 -1.57
CA THR A 81 3.11 -12.73 -2.97
C THR A 81 2.40 -13.74 -3.85
N SER A 82 1.61 -13.27 -4.80
CA SER A 82 0.98 -14.07 -5.84
C SER A 82 1.29 -13.45 -7.19
N ILE A 83 1.79 -14.23 -8.14
CA ILE A 83 2.08 -13.75 -9.49
C ILE A 83 1.05 -14.35 -10.44
N THR A 84 0.40 -13.51 -11.22
CA THR A 84 -0.56 -13.92 -12.26
C THR A 84 -0.01 -13.53 -13.62
N TYR A 85 0.11 -14.50 -14.51
CA TYR A 85 0.56 -14.29 -15.89
C TYR A 85 -0.64 -14.18 -16.81
N ARG A 86 -0.61 -13.21 -17.72
CA ARG A 86 -1.66 -13.00 -18.70
C ARG A 86 -1.04 -12.71 -20.06
N PRO A 87 -1.40 -13.44 -21.13
CA PRO A 87 -0.91 -13.13 -22.46
C PRO A 87 -1.44 -11.76 -22.89
N LEU A 88 -0.57 -10.95 -23.49
CA LEU A 88 -0.96 -9.66 -24.03
C LEU A 88 -1.67 -9.84 -25.37
N GLN A 89 -2.65 -8.98 -25.64
CA GLN A 89 -3.31 -8.89 -26.93
C GLN A 89 -2.92 -7.59 -27.61
N MET A 90 -2.74 -7.64 -28.94
CA MET A 90 -2.46 -6.44 -29.73
C MET A 90 -3.70 -5.56 -29.77
N GLY A 91 -3.53 -4.31 -29.34
CA GLY A 91 -4.45 -3.22 -29.64
C GLY A 91 -4.13 -2.60 -30.99
N ASN A 92 -5.13 -1.96 -31.60
CA ASN A 92 -4.97 -1.14 -32.81
C ASN A 92 -5.24 0.32 -32.44
N ASN A 93 -4.36 1.23 -32.85
CA ASN A 93 -4.56 2.67 -32.72
C ASN A 93 -4.26 3.31 -34.07
N SER A 94 -5.30 3.46 -34.88
CA SER A 94 -5.36 4.36 -36.04
C SER A 94 -4.24 4.21 -37.08
N ASP A 95 -3.59 3.03 -37.14
CA ASP A 95 -2.74 2.45 -38.21
C ASP A 95 -1.56 1.62 -37.66
N ASP A 96 -1.27 1.70 -36.35
CA ASP A 96 -0.22 0.91 -35.69
C ASP A 96 -0.78 -0.15 -34.72
N PHE A 97 -0.14 -1.32 -34.71
CA PHE A 97 -0.38 -2.39 -33.75
C PHE A 97 0.56 -2.25 -32.55
N TYR A 98 0.01 -2.27 -31.34
CA TYR A 98 0.78 -2.12 -30.12
C TYR A 98 0.28 -3.09 -29.05
N TYR A 99 1.18 -3.53 -28.17
CA TYR A 99 0.81 -4.32 -27.00
C TYR A 99 0.58 -3.43 -25.77
N VAL A 100 1.31 -2.32 -25.68
CA VAL A 100 1.25 -1.39 -24.54
C VAL A 100 1.19 0.05 -25.03
N LEU A 101 0.25 0.82 -24.49
CA LEU A 101 0.13 2.26 -24.72
C LEU A 101 0.68 3.01 -23.50
N ALA A 102 1.77 3.72 -23.68
CA ALA A 102 2.36 4.61 -22.71
C ALA A 102 1.78 6.02 -22.87
N THR A 103 0.96 6.46 -21.92
CA THR A 103 0.40 7.82 -21.90
C THR A 103 1.12 8.64 -20.84
N ARG A 104 1.73 9.76 -21.23
CA ARG A 104 2.38 10.69 -20.29
C ARG A 104 1.37 11.71 -19.81
N SER A 105 1.30 11.92 -18.48
CA SER A 105 0.48 13.02 -17.96
C SER A 105 1.04 14.37 -18.42
N LYS A 106 0.26 15.11 -19.21
CA LYS A 106 0.62 16.46 -19.71
C LYS A 106 0.37 17.56 -18.67
N SER A 107 -0.16 17.23 -17.49
CA SER A 107 -0.49 18.18 -16.43
C SER A 107 0.01 17.69 -15.07
N GLY A 108 0.83 18.51 -14.39
CA GLY A 108 1.35 18.27 -13.04
C GLY A 108 2.88 18.48 -12.90
N LYS A 109 3.34 18.80 -11.68
CA LYS A 109 4.77 18.98 -11.35
C LYS A 109 5.58 17.67 -11.34
N HIS A 110 4.92 16.52 -11.45
CA HIS A 110 5.56 15.19 -11.48
C HIS A 110 5.04 14.40 -12.69
N PRO A 111 5.84 14.23 -13.76
CA PRO A 111 5.42 13.46 -14.92
C PRO A 111 5.31 11.98 -14.53
N ILE A 112 4.11 11.42 -14.67
CA ILE A 112 3.84 9.98 -14.48
C ILE A 112 3.44 9.41 -15.84
N VAL A 113 4.10 8.30 -16.22
CA VAL A 113 3.71 7.49 -17.37
C VAL A 113 2.71 6.43 -16.92
N SER A 114 1.59 6.33 -17.63
CA SER A 114 0.59 5.27 -17.45
C SER A 114 0.69 4.28 -18.60
N TYR A 115 0.82 2.99 -18.30
CA TYR A 115 0.85 1.91 -19.28
C TYR A 115 -0.51 1.23 -19.35
N THR A 116 -1.12 1.24 -20.52
CA THR A 116 -2.40 0.59 -20.79
C THR A 116 -2.18 -0.61 -21.68
N TYR A 117 -2.77 -1.76 -21.34
CA TYR A 117 -2.61 -3.01 -22.08
C TYR A 117 -3.90 -3.82 -22.06
N TRP A 118 -4.04 -4.74 -23.01
CA TRP A 118 -5.17 -5.66 -23.12
C TRP A 118 -4.70 -7.07 -22.80
N ALA A 119 -5.45 -7.75 -21.95
CA ALA A 119 -5.20 -9.14 -21.59
C ALA A 119 -6.53 -9.88 -21.53
N GLY A 120 -6.75 -10.78 -22.50
CA GLY A 120 -8.09 -11.32 -22.74
C GLY A 120 -9.05 -10.21 -23.19
N ASN A 121 -10.29 -10.23 -22.70
CA ASN A 121 -11.30 -9.24 -23.08
C ASN A 121 -11.25 -7.94 -22.27
N ASP A 122 -10.30 -7.82 -21.34
CA ASP A 122 -10.24 -6.72 -20.39
C ASP A 122 -9.08 -5.77 -20.68
N LYS A 123 -9.34 -4.49 -20.44
CA LYS A 123 -8.35 -3.40 -20.50
C LYS A 123 -7.81 -3.12 -19.10
N TYR A 124 -6.49 -3.08 -18.97
CA TYR A 124 -5.78 -2.80 -17.73
C TYR A 124 -4.91 -1.56 -17.87
N THR A 125 -4.75 -0.81 -16.77
CA THR A 125 -3.86 0.35 -16.71
C THR A 125 -3.00 0.25 -15.45
N THR A 126 -1.69 0.37 -15.60
CA THR A 126 -0.73 0.53 -14.51
C THR A 126 0.06 1.83 -14.70
N ASN A 127 0.83 2.24 -13.69
CA ASN A 127 1.69 3.42 -13.77
C ASN A 127 3.16 3.02 -13.66
N SER A 128 4.05 3.90 -14.08
CA SER A 128 5.52 3.74 -14.03
C SER A 128 6.09 3.55 -12.63
N ARG A 129 5.35 3.86 -11.55
CA ARG A 129 5.79 3.58 -10.17
C ARG A 129 5.57 2.12 -9.77
N TYR A 130 4.54 1.49 -10.33
CA TYR A 130 4.11 0.13 -10.00
C TYR A 130 4.08 -0.77 -11.23
N GLY A 131 4.82 -0.42 -12.27
CA GLY A 131 4.94 -1.24 -13.46
C GLY A 131 6.04 -0.78 -14.38
N SER A 132 6.59 -1.74 -15.10
CA SER A 132 7.67 -1.52 -16.06
C SER A 132 7.44 -2.35 -17.32
N VAL A 133 7.98 -1.86 -18.42
CA VAL A 133 7.94 -2.53 -19.72
C VAL A 133 9.33 -3.10 -20.00
N ALA A 134 9.39 -4.39 -20.34
CA ALA A 134 10.57 -5.12 -20.74
C ALA A 134 10.48 -5.41 -22.24
N ASP A 135 11.18 -4.62 -23.04
CA ASP A 135 11.25 -4.69 -24.50
C ASP A 135 12.58 -5.29 -25.00
N GLY A 136 13.65 -5.24 -24.19
CA GLY A 136 14.97 -5.77 -24.53
C GLY A 136 15.18 -7.27 -24.26
N SER A 137 16.46 -7.68 -24.21
CA SER A 137 16.87 -9.08 -23.99
C SER A 137 16.63 -9.61 -22.58
N ARG A 138 16.34 -8.72 -21.62
CA ARG A 138 16.04 -9.08 -20.23
C ARG A 138 14.53 -9.14 -20.03
N ILE A 139 14.05 -10.27 -19.51
CA ILE A 139 12.62 -10.45 -19.18
C ILE A 139 12.20 -9.53 -18.03
N VAL A 140 13.10 -9.29 -17.06
CA VAL A 140 12.86 -8.42 -15.89
C VAL A 140 13.75 -7.18 -16.01
N THR A 141 13.13 -6.00 -15.93
CA THR A 141 13.83 -4.71 -15.94
C THR A 141 14.70 -4.54 -14.68
N LEU A 142 15.68 -3.64 -14.73
CA LEU A 142 16.58 -3.40 -13.60
C LEU A 142 15.80 -3.00 -12.35
N ASP A 143 14.81 -2.12 -12.48
CA ASP A 143 13.99 -1.64 -11.37
C ASP A 143 13.12 -2.74 -10.77
N ALA A 144 12.59 -3.64 -11.63
CA ALA A 144 11.80 -4.77 -11.18
C ALA A 144 12.66 -5.91 -10.60
N SER A 145 13.97 -5.96 -10.87
CA SER A 145 14.86 -7.05 -10.43
C SER A 145 15.01 -7.16 -8.91
N ALA A 146 14.74 -6.06 -8.19
CA ALA A 146 14.73 -6.04 -6.72
C ALA A 146 13.52 -6.78 -6.10
N LEU A 147 12.51 -7.13 -6.90
CA LEU A 147 11.32 -7.83 -6.44
C LEU A 147 11.49 -9.36 -6.56
N PRO A 148 10.85 -10.16 -5.70
CA PRO A 148 10.99 -11.60 -5.66
C PRO A 148 10.20 -12.30 -6.78
N TRP A 149 10.67 -12.17 -8.02
CA TRP A 149 10.08 -12.84 -9.18
C TRP A 149 10.47 -14.32 -9.28
N ASP A 150 9.53 -15.16 -9.72
CA ASP A 150 9.83 -16.54 -10.13
C ASP A 150 10.40 -16.55 -11.55
N LYS A 151 11.73 -16.52 -11.66
CA LYS A 151 12.45 -16.49 -12.95
C LYS A 151 12.11 -17.69 -13.84
N LYS A 152 11.94 -18.88 -13.27
CA LYS A 152 11.67 -20.10 -14.04
C LYS A 152 10.28 -20.05 -14.67
N GLN A 153 9.29 -19.54 -13.93
CA GLN A 153 7.95 -19.35 -14.48
C GLN A 153 7.91 -18.23 -15.51
N LEU A 154 8.64 -17.13 -15.28
CA LEU A 154 8.76 -16.04 -16.24
C LEU A 154 9.33 -16.52 -17.58
N GLU A 155 10.43 -17.28 -17.56
CA GLU A 155 11.05 -17.85 -18.77
C GLU A 155 10.09 -18.80 -19.51
N LYS A 156 9.32 -19.61 -18.76
CA LYS A 156 8.34 -20.52 -19.34
C LYS A 156 7.21 -19.77 -20.05
N GLU A 157 6.68 -18.71 -19.44
CA GLU A 157 5.60 -17.91 -20.03
C GLU A 157 6.12 -17.02 -21.17
N ASP A 158 7.35 -16.52 -21.08
CA ASP A 158 8.02 -15.78 -22.15
C ASP A 158 8.13 -16.63 -23.44
N ALA A 159 8.60 -17.87 -23.30
CA ALA A 159 8.68 -18.81 -24.42
C ALA A 159 7.30 -19.21 -24.97
N LYS A 160 6.29 -19.36 -24.09
CA LYS A 160 4.94 -19.78 -24.48
C LYS A 160 4.14 -18.70 -25.20
N THR A 161 4.37 -17.43 -24.85
CA THR A 161 3.60 -16.29 -25.35
C THR A 161 4.32 -15.50 -26.44
N GLY A 162 5.51 -15.95 -26.86
CA GLY A 162 6.31 -15.26 -27.88
C GLY A 162 6.75 -13.87 -27.42
N HIS A 163 7.14 -13.74 -26.14
CA HIS A 163 7.55 -12.46 -25.54
C HIS A 163 6.45 -11.42 -25.39
N ALA A 164 5.18 -11.83 -25.29
CA ALA A 164 4.03 -10.91 -25.14
C ALA A 164 3.14 -11.31 -23.95
N PHE A 165 3.51 -10.91 -22.74
CA PHE A 165 2.73 -11.20 -21.53
C PHE A 165 2.86 -10.11 -20.45
N ALA A 166 1.82 -10.02 -19.61
CA ALA A 166 1.83 -9.24 -18.38
C ALA A 166 1.98 -10.19 -17.17
N ALA A 167 3.01 -9.99 -16.36
CA ALA A 167 3.15 -10.61 -15.05
C ALA A 167 2.73 -9.62 -13.96
N VAL A 168 1.61 -9.90 -13.32
CA VAL A 168 1.05 -9.07 -12.24
C VAL A 168 1.38 -9.72 -10.91
N MET A 169 2.27 -9.09 -10.14
CA MET A 169 2.62 -9.46 -8.78
C MET A 169 1.71 -8.73 -7.79
N ASP A 170 0.81 -9.47 -7.14
CA ASP A 170 -0.05 -8.97 -6.05
C ASP A 170 0.55 -9.40 -4.71
N VAL A 171 0.97 -8.42 -3.92
CA VAL A 171 1.52 -8.63 -2.58
C VAL A 171 0.41 -8.30 -1.59
N LYS A 172 -0.05 -9.29 -0.82
CA LYS A 172 -1.06 -9.11 0.24
C LYS A 172 -0.45 -9.23 1.62
N TYR A 173 -0.97 -8.49 2.59
CA TYR A 173 -0.60 -8.69 3.99
C TYR A 173 -1.14 -10.02 4.51
N LYS A 174 -0.28 -10.83 5.13
CA LYS A 174 -0.69 -12.05 5.83
C LYS A 174 -1.54 -11.72 7.04
N ASN A 175 -2.38 -12.68 7.42
CA ASN A 175 -3.22 -12.61 8.60
C ASN A 175 -2.39 -12.82 9.88
N THR A 176 -1.68 -11.80 10.33
CA THR A 176 -0.87 -11.80 11.57
C THR A 176 -1.40 -10.75 12.55
N ALA A 177 -1.12 -10.93 13.84
CA ALA A 177 -1.55 -10.00 14.89
C ALA A 177 -1.05 -8.56 14.63
N ILE A 178 0.21 -8.40 14.18
CA ILE A 178 0.81 -7.10 13.87
C ILE A 178 0.10 -6.42 12.69
N ASN A 179 -0.17 -7.16 11.61
CA ASN A 179 -0.89 -6.62 10.45
C ASN A 179 -2.37 -6.32 10.79
N GLY A 180 -2.97 -7.11 11.66
CA GLY A 180 -4.33 -6.91 12.16
C GLY A 180 -4.48 -5.70 13.08
N LEU A 181 -3.47 -5.42 13.92
CA LEU A 181 -3.41 -4.23 14.77
C LEU A 181 -3.36 -2.95 13.91
N GLY A 182 -2.70 -3.02 12.76
CA GLY A 182 -2.71 -1.98 11.73
C GLY A 182 -3.94 -1.98 10.81
N LEU A 183 -4.93 -2.86 10.99
CA LEU A 183 -6.11 -3.01 10.12
C LEU A 183 -5.80 -3.39 8.66
N LYS A 184 -4.62 -3.97 8.40
CA LYS A 184 -4.16 -4.31 7.04
C LYS A 184 -4.23 -5.79 6.72
N ALA A 185 -4.62 -6.66 7.67
CA ALA A 185 -4.61 -8.10 7.45
C ALA A 185 -5.53 -8.50 6.26
N ASN A 186 -4.97 -9.26 5.32
CA ASN A 186 -5.58 -9.67 4.05
C ASN A 186 -5.88 -8.56 3.03
N HIS A 187 -5.45 -7.31 3.26
CA HIS A 187 -5.52 -6.27 2.23
C HIS A 187 -4.34 -6.39 1.26
N SER A 188 -4.56 -5.93 0.02
CA SER A 188 -3.46 -5.77 -0.93
C SER A 188 -2.55 -4.64 -0.46
N ALA A 189 -1.26 -4.94 -0.45
CA ALA A 189 -0.19 -4.08 0.04
C ALA A 189 0.41 -3.28 -1.11
N VAL A 190 0.74 -3.97 -2.20
CA VAL A 190 1.21 -3.39 -3.46
C VAL A 190 0.95 -4.38 -4.59
N THR A 191 0.59 -3.85 -5.75
CA THR A 191 0.51 -4.61 -6.99
C THR A 191 1.56 -4.07 -7.94
N TYR A 192 2.43 -4.91 -8.47
CA TYR A 192 3.43 -4.53 -9.47
C TYR A 192 3.20 -5.29 -10.77
N THR A 193 3.20 -4.59 -11.90
CA THR A 193 2.97 -5.19 -13.23
C THR A 193 4.21 -5.10 -14.11
N LEU A 194 4.77 -6.24 -14.46
CA LEU A 194 5.83 -6.35 -15.46
C LEU A 194 5.19 -6.68 -16.82
N LEU A 195 5.40 -5.82 -17.81
CA LEU A 195 4.89 -5.97 -19.16
C LEU A 195 6.03 -6.40 -20.07
N ARG A 196 6.03 -7.65 -20.53
CA ARG A 196 6.98 -8.15 -21.53
C ARG A 196 6.39 -7.90 -22.92
N VAL A 197 7.15 -7.20 -23.76
CA VAL A 197 6.77 -6.88 -25.14
C VAL A 197 7.89 -7.35 -26.08
N PRO A 198 7.59 -7.88 -27.28
CA PRO A 198 8.62 -8.46 -28.16
C PRO A 198 9.68 -7.47 -28.63
N SER A 199 9.29 -6.21 -28.88
CA SER A 199 10.18 -5.13 -29.31
C SER A 199 9.70 -3.77 -28.80
N SER A 200 10.62 -2.80 -28.77
CA SER A 200 10.32 -1.41 -28.38
C SER A 200 9.28 -0.75 -29.29
N ASP A 201 9.26 -1.13 -30.58
CA ASP A 201 8.36 -0.57 -31.59
C ASP A 201 6.88 -0.94 -31.34
N MET A 202 6.62 -1.95 -30.51
CA MET A 202 5.28 -2.38 -30.13
C MET A 202 4.77 -1.69 -28.84
N VAL A 203 5.49 -0.67 -28.37
CA VAL A 203 5.09 0.25 -27.30
C VAL A 203 4.75 1.58 -27.92
N SER A 204 3.46 1.93 -27.95
CA SER A 204 2.99 3.19 -28.52
C SER A 204 2.98 4.29 -27.46
N GLU A 205 3.48 5.48 -27.77
CA GLU A 205 3.42 6.66 -26.90
C GLU A 205 2.31 7.63 -27.32
N ARG A 206 1.59 8.21 -26.34
CA ARG A 206 0.51 9.20 -26.55
C ARG A 206 0.64 10.46 -25.70
#